data_AF-A0A366WRJ0-F1
#
_entry.id   AF-A0A366WRJ0-F1
#
_cell.length_a   1.000
_cell.length_b   1.000
_cell.length_c   1.000
_cell.angle_alpha   90.00
_cell.angle_beta   90.00
_cell.angle_gamma   90.00
#
_symmetry.space_group_name_H-M   'P 1'
#
loop_
_entity.id
_entity.type
_entity.pdbx_description
1 polymer ?
#
loop_
_entity_poly.entity_id
_entity_poly.type
_entity_poly.pdbx_seq_one_letter_code
_entity_poly.pdbx_strand_id
1 'polypeptide(L)'
;MKTDIEIIIDWLYYADSYFNACKLLHPTTNYGTTANSFENVSDRVFRVGPVYHNLGLATELTFKAALLLSGSTKDELRKSGHDLEVLFTKVSKCRDLTNTNDTAFSAAVAIGPPDDMLERLEKSGQPSAAWYLLATHVRSLSSNYNIFVGDHEITSDERHRARYAASDRAYKEVCVEVVMAGLDVLLTELYDEFSLRRTETRIR
;
A
#
# COMPACT_ATOMS: atom_id res chain seq x y z
N MET A 1 14.46 -0.73 -23.41
CA MET A 1 15.05 0.53 -22.91
C MET A 1 14.13 1.75 -23.12
N LYS A 2 13.90 2.29 -24.33
CA LYS A 2 12.98 3.46 -24.49
C LYS A 2 11.56 3.19 -23.97
N THR A 3 10.99 2.03 -24.30
CA THR A 3 9.63 1.64 -23.90
C THR A 3 9.47 1.41 -22.39
N ASP A 4 10.57 1.17 -21.67
CA ASP A 4 10.52 0.90 -20.22
C ASP A 4 10.56 2.21 -19.44
N ILE A 5 11.27 3.22 -19.96
CA ILE A 5 11.32 4.57 -19.39
C ILE A 5 9.94 5.23 -19.39
N GLU A 6 9.21 5.18 -20.51
CA GLU A 6 7.85 5.76 -20.60
C GLU A 6 6.91 5.14 -19.58
N ILE A 7 6.98 3.82 -19.39
CA ILE A 7 6.12 3.12 -18.44
C ILE A 7 6.53 3.40 -16.99
N ILE A 8 7.82 3.56 -16.69
CA ILE A 8 8.26 4.02 -15.37
C ILE A 8 7.71 5.42 -15.09
N ILE A 9 7.77 6.35 -16.06
CA ILE A 9 7.22 7.70 -15.91
C ILE A 9 5.73 7.64 -15.62
N ASP A 10 4.96 6.92 -16.44
CA ASP A 10 3.52 6.82 -16.27
C ASP A 10 3.16 6.25 -14.90
N TRP A 11 3.84 5.18 -14.48
CA TRP A 11 3.56 4.56 -13.18
C TRP A 11 3.92 5.46 -12.00
N LEU A 12 5.05 6.16 -12.05
CA LEU A 12 5.40 7.14 -11.00
C LEU A 12 4.39 8.30 -10.97
N TYR A 13 4.01 8.83 -12.13
CA TYR A 13 3.03 9.91 -12.24
C TYR A 13 1.66 9.51 -11.66
N TYR A 14 1.15 8.34 -12.04
CA TYR A 14 -0.13 7.84 -11.53
C TYR A 14 -0.03 7.45 -10.05
N ALA A 15 1.09 6.86 -9.61
CA ALA A 15 1.31 6.54 -8.20
C ALA A 15 1.22 7.80 -7.34
N ASP A 16 1.93 8.87 -7.72
CA ASP A 16 1.90 10.16 -7.04
C ASP A 16 0.50 10.79 -7.07
N SER A 17 -0.20 10.71 -8.21
CA SER A 17 -1.58 11.21 -8.33
C SER A 17 -2.54 10.51 -7.36
N TYR A 18 -2.50 9.18 -7.27
CA TYR A 18 -3.32 8.42 -6.33
C TYR A 18 -2.89 8.63 -4.87
N PHE A 19 -1.60 8.79 -4.62
CA PHE A 19 -1.07 9.10 -3.30
C PHE A 19 -1.58 10.47 -2.80
N ASN A 20 -1.53 11.49 -3.65
CA ASN A 20 -2.04 12.82 -3.35
C ASN A 20 -3.57 12.82 -3.19
N ALA A 21 -4.30 12.06 -4.01
CA ALA A 21 -5.74 11.86 -3.82
C ALA A 21 -6.02 11.22 -2.44
N CYS A 22 -5.26 10.21 -2.04
CA CYS A 22 -5.37 9.59 -0.72
C CYS A 22 -5.14 10.60 0.41
N LYS A 23 -4.10 11.44 0.33
CA LYS A 23 -3.82 12.52 1.30
C LYS A 23 -5.02 13.46 1.47
N LEU A 24 -5.66 13.84 0.37
CA LEU A 24 -6.83 14.73 0.39
C LEU A 24 -8.08 14.07 0.97
N LEU A 25 -8.26 12.76 0.72
CA LEU A 25 -9.40 11.98 1.21
C LEU A 25 -9.22 11.51 2.65
N HIS A 26 -8.02 11.63 3.21
CA HIS A 26 -7.68 11.23 4.58
C HIS A 26 -7.34 12.44 5.46
N PRO A 27 -8.35 13.13 6.02
CA PRO A 27 -8.12 14.33 6.81
C PRO A 27 -7.34 13.99 8.09
N THR A 28 -6.51 14.93 8.55
CA THR A 28 -5.66 14.76 9.74
C THR A 28 -6.45 14.50 11.02
N THR A 29 -7.73 14.90 11.07
CA THR A 29 -8.64 14.60 12.18
C THR A 29 -8.94 13.11 12.34
N ASN A 30 -8.73 12.32 11.28
CA ASN A 30 -8.99 10.89 11.27
C ASN A 30 -7.71 10.07 11.44
N TYR A 31 -6.59 10.70 11.82
CA TYR A 31 -5.32 10.00 12.00
C TYR A 31 -5.44 8.93 13.08
N GLY A 32 -4.93 7.73 12.79
CA GLY A 32 -5.01 6.57 13.68
C GLY A 32 -6.41 5.95 13.80
N THR A 33 -7.41 6.55 13.16
CA THR A 33 -8.76 6.00 13.13
C THR A 33 -8.81 4.85 12.13
N THR A 34 -9.15 3.66 12.62
CA THR A 34 -9.34 2.50 11.75
C THR A 34 -10.74 2.54 11.14
N ALA A 35 -10.95 1.77 10.07
CA ALA A 35 -12.27 1.63 9.49
C ALA A 35 -13.33 1.12 10.48
N ASN A 36 -12.95 0.42 11.56
CA ASN A 36 -13.91 -0.07 12.54
C ASN A 36 -14.25 0.97 13.61
N SER A 37 -13.42 2.00 13.77
CA SER A 37 -13.62 3.07 14.75
C SER A 37 -14.69 4.09 14.35
N PHE A 38 -15.11 4.13 13.09
CA PHE A 38 -16.20 5.04 12.67
C PHE A 38 -17.57 4.45 13.02
N GLU A 39 -18.36 5.23 13.75
CA GLU A 39 -19.74 4.87 14.11
C GLU A 39 -20.62 4.75 12.85
N ASN A 40 -20.50 5.71 11.93
CA ASN A 40 -21.29 5.78 10.72
C ASN A 40 -20.79 4.78 9.65
N VAL A 41 -21.70 3.94 9.16
CA VAL A 41 -21.43 2.99 8.05
C VAL A 41 -20.90 3.71 6.81
N SER A 42 -21.41 4.90 6.48
CA SER A 42 -20.97 5.69 5.33
C SER A 42 -19.49 6.08 5.44
N ASP A 43 -19.01 6.42 6.63
CA ASP A 43 -17.62 6.82 6.83
C ASP A 43 -16.68 5.61 6.74
N ARG A 44 -17.13 4.45 7.24
CA ARG A 44 -16.44 3.16 7.04
C ARG A 44 -16.34 2.80 5.57
N VAL A 45 -17.44 2.96 4.84
CA VAL A 45 -17.53 2.73 3.39
C VAL A 45 -16.59 3.66 2.63
N PHE A 46 -16.55 4.93 3.01
CA PHE A 46 -15.65 5.92 2.42
C PHE A 46 -14.18 5.61 2.71
N ARG A 47 -13.87 5.18 3.93
CA ARG A 47 -12.52 4.78 4.35
C ARG A 47 -12.00 3.60 3.53
N VAL A 48 -12.76 2.51 3.45
CA VAL A 48 -12.27 1.30 2.75
C VAL A 48 -12.43 1.40 1.24
N GLY A 49 -13.43 2.12 0.74
CA GLY A 49 -13.60 2.38 -0.69
C GLY A 49 -12.58 3.38 -1.20
N PRO A 50 -12.91 4.69 -1.25
CA PRO A 50 -12.02 5.74 -1.71
C PRO A 50 -10.60 5.73 -1.13
N VAL A 51 -10.42 5.71 0.20
CA VAL A 51 -9.08 5.90 0.79
C VAL A 51 -8.18 4.69 0.54
N TYR A 52 -8.62 3.49 0.94
CA TYR A 52 -7.77 2.30 0.77
C TYR A 52 -7.57 1.94 -0.72
N HIS A 53 -8.55 2.22 -1.59
CA HIS A 53 -8.37 1.95 -3.02
C HIS A 53 -7.30 2.86 -3.65
N ASN A 54 -7.34 4.17 -3.37
CA ASN A 54 -6.30 5.08 -3.85
C ASN A 54 -4.93 4.73 -3.27
N LEU A 55 -4.87 4.40 -1.97
CA LEU A 55 -3.63 3.98 -1.33
C LEU A 55 -3.09 2.67 -1.92
N GLY A 56 -3.97 1.71 -2.23
CA GLY A 56 -3.62 0.45 -2.87
C GLY A 56 -3.05 0.64 -4.27
N LEU A 57 -3.71 1.47 -5.10
CA LEU A 57 -3.21 1.83 -6.43
C LEU A 57 -1.86 2.55 -6.38
N ALA A 58 -1.72 3.52 -5.47
CA ALA A 58 -0.46 4.23 -5.26
C ALA A 58 0.65 3.25 -4.86
N THR A 59 0.36 2.34 -3.92
CA THR A 59 1.30 1.32 -3.44
C THR A 59 1.70 0.37 -4.56
N GLU A 60 0.73 -0.14 -5.33
CA GLU A 60 0.97 -1.05 -6.45
C GLU A 60 1.91 -0.43 -7.49
N LEU A 61 1.56 0.77 -7.96
CA LEU A 61 2.31 1.43 -9.03
C LEU A 61 3.70 1.84 -8.57
N THR A 62 3.85 2.27 -7.32
CA THR A 62 5.16 2.56 -6.73
C THR A 62 6.04 1.31 -6.70
N PHE A 63 5.53 0.18 -6.21
CA PHE A 63 6.31 -1.06 -6.17
C PHE A 63 6.65 -1.58 -7.56
N LYS A 64 5.71 -1.49 -8.50
CA LYS A 64 5.96 -1.87 -9.89
C LYS A 64 7.02 -0.98 -10.55
N ALA A 65 6.98 0.34 -10.31
CA ALA A 65 8.02 1.26 -10.78
C ALA A 65 9.39 0.95 -10.15
N ALA A 66 9.42 0.68 -8.85
CA ALA A 66 10.62 0.27 -8.14
C ALA A 66 11.24 -1.00 -8.74
N LEU A 67 10.42 -2.01 -9.05
CA LEU A 67 10.86 -3.25 -9.65
C LEU A 67 11.37 -3.07 -11.08
N LEU A 68 10.72 -2.23 -11.90
CA LEU A 68 11.24 -1.89 -13.24
C LEU A 68 12.60 -1.19 -13.15
N LEU A 69 12.77 -0.24 -12.22
CA LEU A 69 14.05 0.43 -11.98
C LEU A 69 15.13 -0.56 -11.52
N SER A 70 14.76 -1.58 -10.75
CA SER A 70 15.64 -2.69 -10.36
C SER A 70 15.83 -3.75 -11.45
N GLY A 71 15.30 -3.56 -12.67
CA GLY A 71 15.56 -4.40 -13.84
C GLY A 71 14.52 -5.48 -14.12
N SER A 72 13.39 -5.51 -13.39
CA SER A 72 12.28 -6.41 -13.74
C SER A 72 11.67 -6.05 -15.09
N THR A 73 11.13 -7.05 -15.77
CA THR A 73 10.39 -6.88 -17.03
C THR A 73 8.90 -6.69 -16.79
N LYS A 74 8.20 -6.07 -17.75
CA LYS A 74 6.74 -5.89 -17.66
C LYS A 74 5.99 -7.21 -17.57
N ASP A 75 6.47 -8.26 -18.22
CA ASP A 75 5.82 -9.57 -18.19
C ASP A 75 5.95 -10.24 -16.82
N GLU A 76 7.06 -10.04 -16.11
CA GLU A 76 7.19 -10.48 -14.70
C GLU A 76 6.25 -9.71 -13.78
N LEU A 77 6.05 -8.42 -14.03
CA LEU A 77 5.14 -7.58 -13.26
C LEU A 77 3.68 -7.91 -13.55
N ARG A 78 3.33 -8.26 -14.79
CA ARG A 78 2.00 -8.77 -15.14
C ARG A 78 1.67 -10.06 -14.39
N LYS A 79 2.62 -10.99 -14.26
CA LYS A 79 2.43 -12.23 -13.49
C LYS A 79 2.21 -11.98 -11.99
N SER A 80 2.73 -10.87 -11.48
CA SER A 80 2.53 -10.46 -10.08
C SER A 80 1.16 -9.81 -9.84
N GLY A 81 0.46 -9.44 -10.92
CA GLY A 81 -0.88 -8.87 -10.86
C GLY A 81 -0.93 -7.60 -10.00
N HIS A 82 -1.90 -7.57 -9.09
CA HIS A 82 -2.17 -6.46 -8.18
C HIS A 82 -1.76 -6.78 -6.73
N ASP A 83 -1.20 -7.97 -6.48
CA ASP A 83 -0.88 -8.45 -5.14
C ASP A 83 0.23 -7.62 -4.48
N LEU A 84 -0.15 -6.76 -3.53
CA LEU A 84 0.78 -5.84 -2.88
C LEU A 84 1.77 -6.57 -1.98
N GLU A 85 1.41 -7.72 -1.41
CA GLU A 85 2.31 -8.49 -0.56
C GLU A 85 3.42 -9.14 -1.39
N VAL A 86 3.04 -9.72 -2.54
CA VAL A 86 4.01 -10.29 -3.49
C VAL A 86 4.92 -9.20 -4.05
N LEU A 87 4.35 -8.05 -4.43
CA LEU A 87 5.13 -6.92 -4.94
C LEU A 87 6.09 -6.38 -3.88
N PHE A 88 5.63 -6.15 -2.64
CA PHE A 88 6.48 -5.71 -1.55
C PHE A 88 7.63 -6.68 -1.29
N THR A 89 7.33 -7.98 -1.19
CA THR A 89 8.36 -9.02 -1.00
C THR A 89 9.42 -9.00 -2.08
N LYS A 90 9.06 -8.72 -3.33
CA LYS A 90 10.02 -8.59 -4.43
C LYS A 90 10.85 -7.31 -4.31
N VAL A 91 10.21 -6.18 -3.99
CA VAL A 91 10.90 -4.89 -3.78
C VAL A 91 11.94 -5.03 -2.65
N SER A 92 11.56 -5.62 -1.51
CA SER A 92 12.45 -5.83 -0.35
C SER A 92 13.64 -6.74 -0.64
N LYS A 93 13.62 -7.52 -1.73
CA LYS A 93 14.75 -8.36 -2.16
C LYS A 93 15.73 -7.65 -3.07
N CYS A 94 15.30 -6.60 -3.77
CA CYS A 94 16.10 -5.92 -4.78
C CYS A 94 16.40 -4.45 -4.45
N ARG A 95 15.89 -3.94 -3.32
CA ARG A 95 16.11 -2.57 -2.85
C ARG A 95 16.35 -2.58 -1.34
N ASP A 96 17.19 -1.65 -0.89
CA ASP A 96 17.28 -1.29 0.52
C ASP A 96 16.03 -0.47 0.89
N LEU A 97 15.30 -0.93 1.88
CA LEU A 97 14.08 -0.28 2.37
C LEU A 97 14.25 0.24 3.80
N THR A 98 15.48 0.37 4.31
CA THR A 98 15.74 0.80 5.69
C THR A 98 15.03 2.12 6.01
N ASN A 99 15.27 3.19 5.23
CA ASN A 99 14.63 4.49 5.45
C ASN A 99 13.10 4.42 5.35
N THR A 100 12.60 3.68 4.37
CA THR A 100 11.17 3.47 4.14
C THR A 100 10.52 2.79 5.35
N ASN A 101 11.16 1.72 5.87
CA ASN A 101 10.67 0.97 7.01
C ASN A 101 10.78 1.76 8.32
N ASP A 102 11.87 2.50 8.54
CA ASP A 102 12.08 3.29 9.75
C ASP A 102 11.09 4.46 9.84
N THR A 103 10.79 5.08 8.71
CA THR A 103 9.80 6.16 8.62
C THR A 103 8.39 5.62 8.87
N ALA A 104 8.05 4.48 8.25
CA ALA A 104 6.79 3.79 8.49
C ALA A 104 6.64 3.34 9.95
N PHE A 105 7.71 2.79 10.55
CA PHE A 105 7.75 2.40 11.96
C PHE A 105 7.52 3.60 12.88
N SER A 106 8.18 4.73 12.61
CA SER A 106 8.01 5.96 13.38
C SER A 106 6.57 6.48 13.33
N ALA A 107 5.93 6.40 12.15
CA ALA A 107 4.51 6.72 12.01
C ALA A 107 3.64 5.75 12.83
N ALA A 108 3.94 4.45 12.81
CA ALA A 108 3.19 3.44 13.55
C ALA A 108 3.28 3.65 15.07
N VAL A 109 4.46 4.04 15.55
CA VAL A 109 4.69 4.39 16.97
C VAL A 109 3.92 5.64 17.36
N ALA A 110 3.94 6.68 16.51
CA ALA A 110 3.23 7.93 16.79
C ALA A 110 1.70 7.75 16.84
N ILE A 111 1.16 6.86 16.01
CA ILE A 111 -0.26 6.54 15.98
C ILE A 111 -0.67 5.57 17.09
N GLY A 112 0.16 4.57 17.36
CA GLY A 112 -0.13 3.49 18.29
C GLY A 112 -1.15 2.48 17.73
N PRO A 113 -1.24 1.29 18.34
CA PRO A 113 -2.26 0.30 18.00
C PRO A 113 -3.63 0.71 18.56
N PRO A 114 -4.74 0.40 17.85
CA PRO A 114 -6.08 0.46 18.43
C PRO A 114 -6.22 -0.44 19.67
N ASP A 115 -7.18 -0.10 20.55
CA ASP A 115 -7.35 -0.72 21.87
C ASP A 115 -7.42 -2.26 21.85
N ASP A 116 -8.06 -2.87 20.85
CA ASP A 116 -8.24 -4.33 20.71
C ASP A 116 -7.23 -4.99 19.76
N MET A 117 -6.40 -4.20 19.07
CA MET A 117 -5.54 -4.70 17.99
C MET A 117 -4.44 -5.63 18.51
N LEU A 118 -3.78 -5.25 19.60
CA LEU A 118 -2.71 -6.07 20.17
C LEU A 118 -3.23 -7.41 20.67
N GLU A 119 -4.39 -7.42 21.31
CA GLU A 119 -5.06 -8.65 21.77
C GLU A 119 -5.41 -9.55 20.57
N ARG A 120 -5.86 -8.96 19.46
CA ARG A 120 -6.15 -9.72 18.23
C ARG A 120 -4.89 -10.30 17.58
N LEU A 121 -3.79 -9.56 17.56
CA LEU A 121 -2.50 -10.08 17.08
C LEU A 121 -2.06 -11.27 17.92
N GLU A 122 -2.10 -11.14 19.25
CA GLU A 122 -1.75 -12.22 20.18
C GLU A 122 -2.66 -13.46 20.00
N LYS A 123 -3.98 -13.26 19.90
CA LYS A 123 -4.95 -14.33 19.61
C LYS A 123 -4.70 -15.03 18.27
N SER A 124 -4.16 -14.31 17.29
CA SER A 124 -3.78 -14.85 15.98
C SER A 124 -2.40 -15.52 15.96
N GLY A 125 -1.69 -15.54 17.10
CA GLY A 125 -0.33 -16.07 17.22
C GLY A 125 0.75 -15.18 16.62
N GLN A 126 0.44 -13.92 16.31
CA GLN A 126 1.38 -12.92 15.83
C GLN A 126 1.95 -12.12 16.99
N PRO A 127 3.23 -11.70 16.94
CA PRO A 127 3.78 -10.82 17.95
C PRO A 127 3.12 -9.43 17.88
N SER A 128 2.87 -8.81 19.03
CA SER A 128 2.29 -7.46 19.14
C SER A 128 3.13 -6.41 18.39
N ALA A 129 4.44 -6.64 18.28
CA ALA A 129 5.36 -5.82 17.49
C ALA A 129 5.03 -5.80 15.98
N ALA A 130 4.28 -6.78 15.46
CA ALA A 130 3.89 -6.84 14.05
C ALA A 130 3.06 -5.62 13.62
N TRP A 131 2.34 -4.98 14.54
CA TRP A 131 1.62 -3.73 14.25
C TRP A 131 2.55 -2.65 13.70
N TYR A 132 3.80 -2.58 14.16
CA TYR A 132 4.70 -1.50 13.77
C TYR A 132 5.42 -1.74 12.44
N LEU A 133 5.17 -2.89 11.79
CA LEU A 133 5.84 -3.27 10.55
C LEU A 133 5.04 -2.78 9.34
N LEU A 134 5.71 -2.05 8.43
CA LEU A 134 5.13 -1.66 7.15
C LEU A 134 4.55 -2.86 6.38
N ALA A 135 5.27 -3.99 6.39
CA ALA A 135 4.85 -5.24 5.75
C ALA A 135 3.46 -5.71 6.22
N THR A 136 3.14 -5.55 7.50
CA THR A 136 1.84 -5.91 8.08
C THR A 136 0.73 -5.07 7.47
N HIS A 137 0.93 -3.75 7.41
CA HIS A 137 -0.09 -2.86 6.84
C HIS A 137 -0.21 -3.00 5.33
N VAL A 138 0.87 -3.29 4.61
CA VAL A 138 0.81 -3.60 3.18
C VAL A 138 0.03 -4.89 2.94
N ARG A 139 0.22 -5.93 3.75
CA ARG A 139 -0.58 -7.16 3.69
C ARG A 139 -2.06 -6.89 3.98
N SER A 140 -2.36 -6.13 5.03
CA SER A 140 -3.74 -5.74 5.34
C SER A 140 -4.36 -4.89 4.24
N LEU A 141 -3.58 -3.98 3.63
CA LEU A 141 -4.03 -3.19 2.48
C LEU A 141 -4.28 -4.09 1.27
N SER A 142 -3.37 -5.02 0.96
CA SER A 142 -3.55 -6.04 -0.08
C SER A 142 -4.84 -6.81 0.14
N SER A 143 -5.13 -7.19 1.38
CA SER A 143 -6.36 -7.92 1.73
C SER A 143 -7.64 -7.09 1.56
N ASN A 144 -7.58 -5.77 1.58
CA ASN A 144 -8.72 -4.90 1.28
C ASN A 144 -8.78 -4.49 -0.20
N TYR A 145 -7.62 -4.47 -0.86
CA TYR A 145 -7.42 -4.05 -2.24
C TYR A 145 -7.65 -5.18 -3.26
N ASN A 146 -7.21 -6.41 -2.94
CA ASN A 146 -7.07 -7.55 -3.84
C ASN A 146 -8.00 -8.74 -3.53
N ILE A 147 -9.24 -8.54 -3.07
CA ILE A 147 -10.15 -9.66 -2.69
C ILE A 147 -10.67 -10.44 -3.92
N PHE A 148 -9.82 -10.81 -4.89
CA PHE A 148 -10.21 -11.38 -6.18
C PHE A 148 -9.20 -12.39 -6.75
N VAL A 149 -8.70 -13.33 -5.94
CA VAL A 149 -8.06 -14.56 -6.45
C VAL A 149 -8.65 -15.78 -5.74
N GLY A 150 -9.85 -16.17 -6.16
CA GLY A 150 -10.51 -17.42 -5.75
C GLY A 150 -11.70 -17.71 -6.65
N ASP A 151 -11.78 -18.93 -7.17
CA ASP A 151 -12.64 -19.47 -8.25
C ASP A 151 -14.17 -19.45 -8.01
N HIS A 152 -14.71 -18.47 -7.30
CA HIS A 152 -16.16 -18.39 -7.07
C HIS A 152 -16.77 -17.16 -7.73
N GLU A 153 -17.88 -17.39 -8.44
CA GLU A 153 -18.69 -16.38 -9.12
C GLU A 153 -19.31 -15.42 -8.08
N ILE A 154 -18.52 -14.44 -7.65
CA ILE A 154 -19.00 -13.38 -6.75
C ILE A 154 -19.74 -12.33 -7.58
N THR A 155 -21.00 -12.09 -7.22
CA THR A 155 -21.90 -11.11 -7.86
C THR A 155 -21.39 -9.68 -7.69
N SER A 156 -21.78 -8.74 -8.57
CA SER A 156 -21.34 -7.33 -8.49
C SER A 156 -21.61 -6.66 -7.14
N ASP A 157 -22.66 -7.09 -6.45
CA ASP A 157 -23.07 -6.54 -5.15
C ASP A 157 -22.21 -7.08 -4.01
N GLU A 158 -21.80 -8.35 -4.08
CA GLU A 158 -20.81 -8.92 -3.17
C GLU A 158 -19.40 -8.36 -3.42
N ARG A 159 -19.06 -8.01 -4.67
CA ARG A 159 -17.84 -7.26 -5.00
C ARG A 159 -17.83 -5.88 -4.35
N HIS A 160 -18.99 -5.24 -4.23
CA HIS A 160 -19.14 -3.96 -3.54
C HIS A 160 -19.08 -4.13 -2.02
N ARG A 161 -19.70 -5.19 -1.47
CA ARG A 161 -19.72 -5.49 -0.03
C ARG A 161 -18.39 -5.99 0.54
N ALA A 162 -17.58 -6.72 -0.23
CA ALA A 162 -16.28 -7.24 0.20
C ALA A 162 -15.26 -6.13 0.47
N ARG A 163 -15.42 -4.97 -0.19
CA ARG A 163 -14.71 -3.71 0.08
C ARG A 163 -15.11 -3.06 1.41
N TYR A 164 -16.01 -3.64 2.20
CA TYR A 164 -16.41 -3.09 3.49
C TYR A 164 -16.01 -4.03 4.62
N ALA A 165 -15.89 -3.46 5.83
CA ALA A 165 -15.54 -4.19 7.03
C ALA A 165 -16.59 -5.27 7.29
N ALA A 166 -16.18 -6.54 7.19
CA ALA A 166 -16.96 -7.66 7.67
C ALA A 166 -16.51 -7.93 9.10
N SER A 167 -17.46 -8.08 10.02
CA SER A 167 -17.23 -8.19 11.48
C SER A 167 -16.41 -9.42 11.90
N ASP A 168 -16.17 -10.35 10.98
CA ASP A 168 -15.53 -11.64 11.18
C ASP A 168 -14.07 -11.70 10.71
N ARG A 169 -13.53 -10.66 10.06
CA ARG A 169 -12.18 -10.70 9.46
C ARG A 169 -11.19 -9.80 10.18
N ALA A 170 -10.46 -10.39 11.12
CA ALA A 170 -9.41 -9.74 11.91
C ALA A 170 -8.24 -9.13 11.10
N TYR A 171 -8.12 -9.39 9.79
CA TYR A 171 -6.97 -9.03 8.95
C TYR A 171 -7.11 -7.72 8.13
N LYS A 172 -8.16 -6.92 8.35
CA LYS A 172 -8.52 -5.78 7.47
C LYS A 172 -8.10 -4.39 7.97
N GLU A 173 -7.49 -4.26 9.14
CA GLU A 173 -7.15 -2.93 9.65
C GLU A 173 -5.81 -2.45 9.10
N VAL A 174 -5.88 -1.34 8.37
CA VAL A 174 -4.73 -0.67 7.77
C VAL A 174 -4.53 0.62 8.54
N CYS A 175 -3.33 0.82 9.09
CA CYS A 175 -2.90 2.15 9.50
C CYS A 175 -2.47 2.89 8.23
N VAL A 176 -3.35 3.76 7.73
CA VAL A 176 -3.16 4.47 6.46
C VAL A 176 -1.88 5.32 6.52
N GLU A 177 -1.62 5.92 7.66
CA GLU A 177 -0.49 6.79 7.95
C GLU A 177 0.83 6.03 7.81
N VAL A 178 0.88 4.78 8.25
CA VAL A 178 2.09 3.96 8.17
C VAL A 178 2.44 3.64 6.72
N VAL A 179 1.45 3.20 5.94
CA VAL A 179 1.65 2.94 4.51
C VAL A 179 2.01 4.24 3.81
N MET A 180 1.32 5.34 4.11
CA MET A 180 1.58 6.63 3.48
C MET A 180 2.99 7.14 3.78
N ALA A 181 3.44 7.04 5.02
CA ALA A 181 4.77 7.49 5.42
C ALA A 181 5.88 6.68 4.73
N GLY A 182 5.73 5.36 4.66
CA GLY A 182 6.67 4.52 3.91
C GLY A 182 6.63 4.82 2.40
N LEU A 183 5.43 5.03 1.84
CA LEU A 183 5.25 5.26 0.42
C LEU A 183 5.81 6.62 -0.03
N ASP A 184 5.68 7.66 0.80
CA ASP A 184 6.21 9.01 0.52
C ASP A 184 7.73 8.98 0.35
N VAL A 185 8.42 8.27 1.25
CA VAL A 185 9.88 8.07 1.20
C VAL A 185 10.25 7.31 -0.06
N LEU A 186 9.61 6.16 -0.30
CA LEU A 186 9.95 5.33 -1.46
C LEU A 186 9.67 6.06 -2.78
N LEU A 187 8.55 6.76 -2.90
CA LEU A 187 8.24 7.56 -4.09
C LEU A 187 9.31 8.63 -4.35
N THR A 188 9.73 9.35 -3.31
CA THR A 188 10.77 10.37 -3.40
C THR A 188 12.09 9.76 -3.89
N GLU A 189 12.52 8.64 -3.28
CA GLU A 189 13.75 7.93 -3.67
C GLU A 189 13.70 7.45 -5.14
N LEU A 190 12.54 6.97 -5.60
CA LEU A 190 12.37 6.53 -6.98
C LEU A 190 12.40 7.70 -7.98
N TYR A 191 11.83 8.85 -7.62
CA TYR A 191 11.92 10.06 -8.44
C TYR A 191 13.36 10.56 -8.58
N ASP A 192 14.11 10.56 -7.49
CA ASP A 192 15.53 10.94 -7.47
C ASP A 192 16.36 9.99 -8.33
N GLU A 193 16.21 8.68 -8.13
CA GLU A 193 16.89 7.66 -8.93
C GLU A 193 16.57 7.78 -10.42
N PHE A 194 15.28 7.92 -10.75
CA PHE A 194 14.84 8.07 -12.14
C PHE A 194 15.45 9.32 -12.79
N SER A 195 15.49 10.44 -12.06
CA SER A 195 16.06 11.71 -12.53
C SER A 195 17.56 11.60 -12.79
N LEU A 196 18.29 10.90 -11.93
CA LEU A 196 19.72 10.62 -12.10
C LEU A 196 19.97 9.79 -13.37
N ARG A 197 19.26 8.66 -13.54
CA ARG A 197 19.39 7.77 -14.71
C ARG A 197 19.06 8.48 -16.03
N ARG A 198 18.06 9.39 -16.02
CA ARG A 198 17.70 10.17 -17.20
C ARG A 198 18.82 11.13 -17.61
N THR A 199 19.52 11.69 -16.64
CA THR A 199 20.63 12.63 -16.88
C THR A 199 21.84 11.89 -17.45
N GLU A 200 22.19 10.72 -16.90
CA GLU A 200 23.28 9.88 -17.41
C GLU A 200 23.04 9.40 -18.85
N THR A 201 21.80 9.07 -19.19
CA THR A 201 21.42 8.62 -20.54
C THR A 201 21.51 9.74 -21.58
N ARG A 202 21.45 11.02 -21.19
CA ARG A 202 21.60 12.17 -22.10
C ARG A 202 23.06 12.54 -22.39
N ILE A 203 23.99 12.08 -21.56
CA ILE A 203 25.42 12.38 -21.67
C ILE A 203 26.16 11.34 -22.54
N ARG A 204 25.52 10.18 -22.78
CA ARG A 204 26.03 9.11 -23.67
C ARG A 204 25.36 9.17 -25.03
#